data_AF-A0A5C7LHY4-F1
#
_entry.id   AF-A0A5C7LHY4-F1
#
_cell.length_a   1.000
_cell.length_b   1.000
_cell.length_c   1.000
_cell.angle_alpha   90.00
_cell.angle_beta   90.00
_cell.angle_gamma   90.00
#
_symmetry.space_group_name_H-M   'P 1'
#
loop_
_entity.id
_entity.type
_entity.pdbx_description
1 polymer ?
#
loop_
_entity_poly.entity_id
_entity_poly.type
_entity_poly.pdbx_seq_one_letter_code
_entity_poly.pdbx_strand_id
1 'polypeptide(L)'
;MASSVKVRLPDIAGKARKLKDDSERILAQEIEIARGEIDARTQAGLDVENNPFKPYSPFYKAEREQRGYSTEVNLTVTGTMLRSMTSRVEAIANGLAGVIFFISGRPDGESNAEIARKHNEGDYGTGRKKVRKFFALSEKQIREIISNVRKGIRL
;
A
#
# COMPACT_ATOMS: atom_id res chain seq x y z
N MET A 1 58.68 -28.53 -7.04
CA MET A 1 58.09 -27.20 -7.26
C MET A 1 56.57 -27.35 -7.26
N ALA A 2 55.86 -26.69 -6.34
CA ALA A 2 54.39 -26.74 -6.33
C ALA A 2 53.86 -25.74 -7.37
N SER A 3 53.23 -26.25 -8.42
CA SER A 3 52.49 -25.44 -9.40
C SER A 3 51.21 -24.94 -8.74
N SER A 4 51.06 -23.62 -8.61
CA SER A 4 49.81 -23.02 -8.12
C SER A 4 48.85 -22.80 -9.29
N VAL A 5 47.72 -23.51 -9.27
CA VAL A 5 46.63 -23.30 -10.23
C VAL A 5 45.76 -22.13 -9.72
N LYS A 6 45.72 -21.03 -10.47
CA LYS A 6 44.79 -19.92 -10.20
C LYS A 6 43.38 -20.30 -10.68
N VAL A 7 42.49 -20.60 -9.74
CA VAL A 7 41.05 -20.79 -10.03
C VAL A 7 40.41 -19.41 -10.20
N ARG A 8 39.81 -19.15 -11.37
CA ARG A 8 39.05 -17.92 -11.62
C ARG A 8 37.65 -18.09 -11.04
N LEU A 9 37.39 -17.46 -9.90
CA LEU A 9 36.08 -17.50 -9.28
C LEU A 9 35.06 -16.69 -10.12
N PRO A 10 33.79 -17.13 -10.21
CA PRO A 10 32.72 -16.34 -10.78
C PRO A 10 32.57 -14.99 -10.04
N ASP A 11 32.09 -13.96 -10.75
CA ASP A 11 31.73 -12.69 -10.13
C ASP A 11 30.43 -12.81 -9.31
N ILE A 12 30.56 -13.37 -8.11
CA ILE A 12 29.44 -13.55 -7.17
C ILE A 12 28.88 -12.20 -6.74
N ALA A 13 29.75 -11.20 -6.51
CA ALA A 13 29.35 -9.88 -6.03
C ALA A 13 28.49 -9.13 -7.05
N GLY A 14 28.91 -9.11 -8.33
CA GLY A 14 28.12 -8.50 -9.41
C GLY A 14 26.79 -9.21 -9.63
N LYS A 15 26.76 -10.55 -9.56
CA LYS A 15 25.52 -11.33 -9.65
C LYS A 15 24.56 -11.03 -8.50
N ALA A 16 25.06 -10.96 -7.27
CA ALA A 16 24.25 -10.63 -6.09
C ALA A 16 23.66 -9.21 -6.17
N ARG A 17 24.46 -8.23 -6.63
CA ARG A 17 23.98 -6.86 -6.85
C ARG A 17 22.86 -6.82 -7.88
N LYS A 18 23.06 -7.45 -9.03
CA LYS A 18 22.05 -7.53 -10.09
C LYS A 18 20.75 -8.16 -9.59
N LEU A 19 20.85 -9.25 -8.81
CA LEU A 19 19.68 -9.90 -8.22
C LEU A 19 18.90 -8.93 -7.30
N LYS A 20 19.60 -8.16 -6.48
CA LYS A 20 18.99 -7.15 -5.62
C LYS A 20 18.30 -6.06 -6.46
N ASP A 21 18.98 -5.51 -7.45
CA ASP A 21 18.46 -4.43 -8.30
C ASP A 21 17.22 -4.89 -9.10
N ASP A 22 17.24 -6.11 -9.64
CA ASP A 22 16.08 -6.71 -10.32
C ASP A 22 14.91 -6.93 -9.34
N SER A 23 15.19 -7.43 -8.14
CA SER A 23 14.17 -7.63 -7.09
C SER A 23 13.50 -6.31 -6.71
N GLU A 24 14.28 -5.25 -6.53
CA GLU A 24 13.80 -3.92 -6.17
C GLU A 24 12.93 -3.33 -7.28
N ARG A 25 13.38 -3.41 -8.53
CA ARG A 25 12.63 -2.93 -9.69
C ARG A 25 11.28 -3.64 -9.84
N ILE A 26 11.27 -4.97 -9.75
CA ILE A 26 10.03 -5.75 -9.91
C ILE A 26 9.08 -5.46 -8.75
N LEU A 27 9.58 -5.44 -7.51
CA LEU A 27 8.74 -5.12 -6.35
C LEU A 27 8.15 -3.71 -6.46
N ALA A 28 8.93 -2.72 -6.92
CA ALA A 28 8.42 -1.36 -7.12
C ALA A 28 7.27 -1.32 -8.14
N GLN A 29 7.38 -2.07 -9.23
CA GLN A 29 6.31 -2.18 -10.24
C GLN A 29 5.05 -2.81 -9.67
N GLU A 30 5.19 -3.92 -8.95
CA GLU A 30 4.05 -4.65 -8.38
C GLU A 30 3.32 -3.84 -7.30
N ILE A 31 4.05 -3.09 -6.47
CA ILE A 31 3.44 -2.23 -5.44
C ILE A 31 2.70 -1.04 -6.08
N GLU A 32 3.22 -0.47 -7.17
CA GLU A 32 2.55 0.61 -7.90
C GLU A 32 1.26 0.12 -8.58
N ILE A 33 1.26 -1.10 -9.15
CA ILE A 33 0.04 -1.75 -9.66
C ILE A 33 -0.97 -1.91 -8.51
N ALA A 34 -0.53 -2.44 -7.37
CA ALA A 34 -1.39 -2.66 -6.22
C ALA A 34 -1.97 -1.35 -5.66
N ARG A 35 -1.19 -0.25 -5.69
CA ARG A 35 -1.66 1.11 -5.37
C ARG A 35 -2.78 1.54 -6.32
N GLY A 36 -2.61 1.32 -7.63
CA GLY A 36 -3.64 1.61 -8.63
C GLY A 36 -4.94 0.81 -8.43
N GLU A 37 -4.84 -0.46 -8.04
CA GLU A 37 -6.01 -1.28 -7.72
C GLU A 37 -6.75 -0.78 -6.47
N ILE A 38 -6.01 -0.36 -5.44
CA ILE A 38 -6.61 0.28 -4.26
C ILE A 38 -7.34 1.56 -4.66
N ASP A 39 -6.73 2.37 -5.52
CA ASP A 39 -7.31 3.61 -6.01
C ASP A 39 -8.64 3.34 -6.74
N ALA A 40 -8.62 2.46 -7.74
CA ALA A 40 -9.77 2.12 -8.56
C ALA A 40 -10.95 1.57 -7.75
N ARG A 41 -10.71 0.60 -6.86
CA ARG A 41 -11.78 0.03 -6.03
C ARG A 41 -12.31 1.04 -5.01
N THR A 42 -11.45 1.92 -4.47
CA THR A 42 -11.87 2.96 -3.53
C THR A 42 -12.76 4.00 -4.21
N GLN A 43 -12.44 4.37 -5.46
CA GLN A 43 -13.30 5.23 -6.28
C GLN A 43 -14.66 4.57 -6.58
N ALA A 44 -14.67 3.25 -6.76
CA ALA A 44 -15.89 2.47 -6.95
C ALA A 44 -16.69 2.23 -5.65
N GLY A 45 -16.21 2.74 -4.50
CA GLY A 45 -16.87 2.54 -3.21
C GLY A 45 -16.77 1.10 -2.68
N LEU A 46 -15.71 0.37 -3.06
CA LEU A 46 -15.49 -1.03 -2.72
C LEU A 46 -14.31 -1.20 -1.76
N ASP A 47 -14.47 -2.07 -0.75
CA ASP A 47 -13.43 -2.41 0.22
C ASP A 47 -12.42 -3.44 -0.31
N VAL A 48 -11.49 -3.86 0.56
CA VAL A 48 -10.43 -4.82 0.22
C VAL A 48 -10.96 -6.20 -0.23
N GLU A 49 -12.20 -6.54 0.11
CA GLU A 49 -12.87 -7.77 -0.31
C GLU A 49 -13.79 -7.55 -1.53
N ASN A 50 -13.75 -6.36 -2.14
CA ASN A 50 -14.65 -5.91 -3.19
C ASN A 50 -16.13 -5.82 -2.76
N ASN A 51 -16.40 -5.68 -1.46
CA ASN A 51 -17.75 -5.41 -0.97
C ASN A 51 -18.01 -3.90 -0.97
N PRO A 52 -19.25 -3.44 -1.18
CA PRO A 52 -19.59 -2.04 -1.00
C PRO A 52 -19.20 -1.54 0.38
N PHE A 53 -18.71 -0.30 0.45
CA PHE A 53 -18.36 0.33 1.71
C PHE A 53 -19.54 0.29 2.68
N LYS A 54 -19.25 -0.14 3.91
CA LYS A 54 -20.23 -0.12 5.00
C LYS A 54 -20.81 1.29 5.12
N PRO A 55 -22.13 1.48 5.21
CA PRO A 55 -22.71 2.81 5.33
C PRO A 55 -22.24 3.53 6.59
N TYR A 56 -22.46 4.84 6.67
CA TYR A 56 -22.29 5.58 7.91
C TYR A 56 -23.26 5.10 8.99
N SER A 57 -22.93 5.35 10.26
CA SER A 57 -23.91 5.15 11.33
C SER A 57 -25.12 6.07 11.10
N PRO A 58 -26.34 5.67 11.51
CA PRO A 58 -27.54 6.49 11.32
C PRO A 58 -27.38 7.92 11.85
N PHE A 59 -26.77 8.08 13.02
CA PHE A 59 -26.48 9.38 13.63
C PHE A 59 -25.58 10.25 12.75
N TYR A 60 -24.43 9.72 12.30
CA TYR A 60 -23.49 10.48 11.48
C TYR A 60 -24.05 10.76 10.08
N LYS A 61 -24.88 9.84 9.55
CA LYS A 61 -25.63 10.05 8.31
C LYS A 61 -26.56 11.27 8.42
N ALA A 62 -27.33 11.35 9.50
CA ALA A 62 -28.24 12.47 9.75
C ALA A 62 -27.47 13.79 9.94
N GLU A 63 -26.34 13.77 10.67
CA GLU A 63 -25.47 14.95 10.83
C GLU A 63 -24.92 15.45 9.48
N ARG A 64 -24.50 14.54 8.60
CA ARG A 64 -24.04 14.87 7.23
C ARG A 64 -25.17 15.48 6.40
N GLU A 65 -26.35 14.86 6.43
CA GLU A 65 -27.53 15.30 5.69
C GLU A 65 -27.98 16.70 6.11
N GLN A 66 -28.04 16.98 7.42
CA GLN A 66 -28.34 18.32 7.95
C GLN A 66 -27.35 19.40 7.49
N ARG A 67 -26.10 19.02 7.24
CA ARG A 67 -25.05 19.91 6.72
C ARG A 67 -25.02 19.98 5.19
N GLY A 68 -25.94 19.31 4.49
CA GLY A 68 -26.00 19.27 3.03
C GLY A 68 -24.91 18.43 2.38
N TYR A 69 -24.24 17.55 3.14
CA TYR A 69 -23.23 16.64 2.60
C TYR A 69 -23.86 15.33 2.12
N SER A 70 -23.22 14.70 1.12
CA SER A 70 -23.61 13.36 0.66
C SER A 70 -23.68 12.38 1.84
N THR A 71 -24.66 11.48 1.85
CA THR A 71 -24.76 10.43 2.87
C THR A 71 -24.06 9.13 2.49
N GLU A 72 -23.52 9.07 1.28
CA GLU A 72 -22.76 7.91 0.80
C GLU A 72 -21.32 7.99 1.29
N VAL A 73 -20.77 6.81 1.61
CA VAL A 73 -19.37 6.72 2.00
C VAL A 73 -18.54 6.86 0.74
N ASN A 74 -17.90 8.01 0.60
CA ASN A 74 -17.01 8.28 -0.48
C ASN A 74 -15.70 8.83 0.11
N LEU A 75 -14.59 8.12 -0.07
CA LEU A 75 -13.27 8.57 0.40
C LEU A 75 -12.59 9.56 -0.55
N THR A 76 -13.27 9.87 -1.66
CA THR A 76 -12.82 10.76 -2.73
C THR A 76 -13.55 12.10 -2.74
N VAL A 77 -14.34 12.45 -1.71
CA VAL A 77 -15.11 13.72 -1.66
C VAL A 77 -14.26 14.93 -2.07
N THR A 78 -13.00 15.00 -1.62
CA THR A 78 -12.04 16.04 -2.01
C THR A 78 -11.01 15.58 -3.04
N GLY A 79 -10.94 14.26 -3.29
CA GLY A 79 -9.89 13.58 -4.05
C GLY A 79 -8.47 13.70 -3.47
N THR A 80 -8.27 14.46 -2.39
CA THR A 80 -6.94 14.72 -1.81
C THR A 80 -6.32 13.48 -1.19
N MET A 81 -7.16 12.59 -0.67
CA MET A 81 -6.74 11.35 -0.02
C MET A 81 -6.03 10.44 -1.01
N LEU A 82 -6.73 10.07 -2.08
CA LEU A 82 -6.20 9.21 -3.15
C LEU A 82 -4.99 9.83 -3.84
N ARG A 83 -5.01 11.14 -4.13
CA ARG A 83 -3.86 11.84 -4.71
C ARG A 83 -2.61 11.81 -3.83
N SER A 84 -2.76 11.67 -2.51
CA SER A 84 -1.62 11.57 -1.59
C SER A 84 -1.11 10.14 -1.39
N MET A 85 -1.85 9.14 -1.88
CA MET A 85 -1.41 7.75 -1.82
C MET A 85 -0.29 7.51 -2.83
N THR A 86 0.85 7.07 -2.32
CA THR A 86 2.07 6.82 -3.09
C THR A 86 2.71 5.51 -2.62
N SER A 87 3.74 5.06 -3.32
CA SER A 87 4.48 3.87 -2.98
C SER A 87 5.97 4.00 -3.18
N ARG A 88 6.73 3.20 -2.43
CA ARG A 88 8.17 3.04 -2.58
C ARG A 88 8.61 1.65 -2.16
N VAL A 89 9.82 1.29 -2.57
CA VAL A 89 10.54 0.16 -2.00
C VAL A 89 11.60 0.70 -1.06
N GLU A 90 11.80 0.01 0.06
CA GLU A 90 12.88 0.32 0.99
C GLU A 90 13.66 -0.93 1.37
N ALA A 91 14.96 -0.77 1.59
CA ALA A 91 15.79 -1.84 2.12
C ALA A 91 15.52 -2.01 3.62
N ILE A 92 15.31 -3.26 4.03
CA ILE A 92 15.20 -3.66 5.44
C ILE A 92 16.34 -4.61 5.77
N ALA A 93 16.56 -4.88 7.08
CA ALA A 93 17.71 -5.66 7.56
C ALA A 93 17.98 -6.96 6.77
N ASN A 94 16.92 -7.66 6.35
CA ASN A 94 17.01 -8.93 5.64
C ASN A 94 16.30 -8.94 4.28
N GLY A 95 16.18 -7.81 3.59
CA GLY A 95 15.57 -7.79 2.26
C GLY A 95 15.01 -6.44 1.83
N LEU A 96 13.87 -6.49 1.12
CA LEU A 96 13.16 -5.35 0.58
C LEU A 96 11.74 -5.34 1.14
N ALA A 97 11.23 -4.15 1.45
CA ALA A 97 9.84 -3.93 1.82
C ALA A 97 9.18 -3.02 0.78
N GLY A 98 8.02 -3.45 0.28
CA GLY A 98 7.13 -2.62 -0.52
C GLY A 98 6.20 -1.84 0.40
N VAL A 99 6.17 -0.53 0.28
CA VAL A 99 5.42 0.35 1.18
C VAL A 99 4.45 1.20 0.36
N ILE A 100 3.16 1.10 0.68
CA ILE A 100 2.13 2.04 0.25
C ILE A 100 1.88 2.99 1.42
N PHE A 101 1.99 4.29 1.18
CA PHE A 101 1.86 5.31 2.22
C PHE A 101 1.15 6.55 1.67
N PHE A 102 0.76 7.44 2.59
CA PHE A 102 0.13 8.70 2.25
C PHE A 102 1.09 9.83 2.56
N ILE A 103 1.31 10.72 1.60
CA ILE A 103 2.10 11.93 1.83
C ILE A 103 1.31 12.85 2.75
N SER A 104 1.93 13.28 3.85
CA SER A 104 1.33 14.22 4.80
C SER A 104 0.97 15.52 4.09
N GLY A 105 -0.32 15.83 4.00
CA GLY A 105 -0.83 17.10 3.50
C GLY A 105 -1.52 17.88 4.61
N ARG A 106 -1.10 19.15 4.74
CA ARG A 106 -1.64 20.28 5.54
C ARG A 106 -0.93 20.59 6.87
N PRO A 107 -0.35 21.81 7.02
CA PRO A 107 0.14 22.36 8.30
C PRO A 107 -0.97 22.65 9.34
N ASP A 108 -2.23 22.65 8.91
CA ASP A 108 -3.38 23.24 9.61
C ASP A 108 -4.54 22.25 9.84
N GLY A 109 -4.30 20.93 9.75
CA GLY A 109 -5.31 19.91 10.02
C GLY A 109 -4.77 18.49 10.14
N GLU A 110 -5.68 17.52 10.35
CA GLU A 110 -5.33 16.09 10.38
C GLU A 110 -4.82 15.63 9.01
N SER A 111 -3.60 15.11 8.96
CA SER A 111 -2.98 14.70 7.69
C SER A 111 -3.71 13.51 7.05
N ASN A 112 -3.66 13.39 5.73
CA ASN A 112 -4.19 12.21 5.02
C ASN A 112 -3.59 10.89 5.54
N ALA A 113 -2.34 10.89 5.97
CA ALA A 113 -1.72 9.73 6.60
C ALA A 113 -2.42 9.33 7.90
N GLU A 114 -2.75 10.30 8.75
CA GLU A 114 -3.45 10.03 10.01
C GLU A 114 -4.90 9.60 9.76
N ILE A 115 -5.59 10.19 8.78
CA ILE A 115 -6.92 9.76 8.35
C ILE A 115 -6.88 8.30 7.83
N ALA A 116 -5.87 7.96 7.02
CA ALA A 116 -5.70 6.62 6.46
C ALA A 116 -5.50 5.60 7.57
N ARG A 117 -4.62 5.93 8.51
CA ARG A 117 -4.30 5.13 9.68
C ARG A 117 -5.54 4.89 10.52
N LYS A 118 -6.30 5.94 10.85
CA LYS A 118 -7.56 5.82 11.61
C LYS A 118 -8.61 4.96 10.93
N HIS A 119 -8.69 5.00 9.59
CA HIS A 119 -9.56 4.10 8.85
C HIS A 119 -9.07 2.65 8.91
N ASN A 120 -7.77 2.41 8.72
CA ASN A 120 -7.19 1.06 8.63
C ASN A 120 -6.97 0.37 9.98
N GLU A 121 -6.71 1.12 11.05
CA GLU A 121 -6.34 0.60 12.37
C GLU A 121 -7.38 0.90 13.44
N GLY A 122 -8.25 1.90 13.20
CA GLY A 122 -9.20 2.40 14.18
C GLY A 122 -8.69 3.64 14.92
N ASP A 123 -9.56 4.23 15.76
CA ASP A 123 -9.27 5.46 16.51
C ASP A 123 -8.92 5.12 17.96
N TYR A 124 -7.66 5.34 18.33
CA TYR A 124 -7.14 5.17 19.70
C TYR A 124 -7.56 6.38 20.56
N GLY A 125 -8.84 6.48 20.92
CA GLY A 125 -9.26 7.53 21.87
C GLY A 125 -10.74 7.72 22.08
N THR A 126 -11.60 7.30 21.14
CA THR A 126 -13.06 7.55 21.24
C THR A 126 -13.90 6.30 21.41
N GLY A 127 -13.29 5.12 21.28
CA GLY A 127 -14.00 3.85 21.35
C GLY A 127 -14.93 3.64 20.14
N ARG A 128 -14.73 2.55 19.41
CA ARG A 128 -15.66 2.01 18.39
C ARG A 128 -15.70 2.66 17.01
N LYS A 129 -14.66 3.34 16.51
CA LYS A 129 -14.54 3.45 15.04
C LYS A 129 -14.22 2.07 14.48
N LYS A 130 -15.20 1.46 13.82
CA LYS A 130 -15.02 0.17 13.13
C LYS A 130 -13.87 0.31 12.15
N VAL A 131 -12.89 -0.58 12.25
CA VAL A 131 -11.80 -0.69 11.27
C VAL A 131 -12.39 -0.90 9.88
N ARG A 132 -11.95 -0.08 8.93
CA ARG A 132 -12.33 -0.15 7.52
C ARG A 132 -11.04 -0.18 6.70
N LYS A 133 -10.67 -1.39 6.28
CA LYS A 133 -9.46 -1.71 5.52
C LYS A 133 -9.52 -1.21 4.07
N PHE A 134 -9.87 0.04 3.86
CA PHE A 134 -10.06 0.63 2.53
C PHE A 134 -8.78 0.56 1.69
N PHE A 135 -7.64 0.81 2.33
CA PHE A 135 -6.35 0.91 1.66
C PHE A 135 -5.46 -0.33 1.85
N ALA A 136 -5.99 -1.41 2.44
CA ALA A 136 -5.22 -2.63 2.69
C ALA A 136 -5.12 -3.50 1.45
N LEU A 137 -4.03 -4.23 1.26
CA LEU A 137 -4.00 -5.27 0.23
C LEU A 137 -4.82 -6.48 0.67
N SER A 138 -5.51 -7.10 -0.27
CA SER A 138 -6.13 -8.40 -0.05
C SER A 138 -5.06 -9.49 -0.02
N GLU A 139 -5.36 -10.60 0.64
CA GLU A 139 -4.47 -11.77 0.65
C GLU A 139 -4.17 -12.29 -0.76
N LYS A 140 -5.11 -12.12 -1.70
CA LYS A 140 -4.90 -12.47 -3.10
C LYS A 140 -3.84 -11.57 -3.74
N GLN A 141 -3.97 -10.25 -3.60
CA GLN A 141 -3.00 -9.29 -4.12
C GLN A 141 -1.60 -9.54 -3.55
N ILE A 142 -1.50 -9.79 -2.24
CA ILE A 142 -0.22 -10.09 -1.59
C ILE A 142 0.43 -11.33 -2.22
N ARG A 143 -0.32 -12.41 -2.44
CA ARG A 143 0.19 -13.63 -3.10
C ARG A 143 0.63 -13.38 -4.54
N GLU A 144 -0.13 -12.59 -5.28
CA GLU A 144 0.18 -12.26 -6.69
C GLU A 144 1.48 -11.45 -6.78
N ILE A 145 1.65 -10.41 -5.96
CA ILE A 145 2.88 -9.62 -5.85
C ILE A 145 4.08 -10.55 -5.57
N ILE A 146 3.98 -11.42 -4.55
CA ILE A 146 5.06 -12.34 -4.19
C ILE A 146 5.36 -13.31 -5.34
N SER A 147 4.33 -13.82 -6.02
CA SER A 147 4.49 -14.71 -7.18
C SER A 147 5.22 -14.02 -8.33
N ASN A 148 4.85 -12.78 -8.64
CA ASN A 148 5.41 -12.00 -9.74
C ASN A 148 6.86 -11.60 -9.46
N VAL A 149 7.16 -11.19 -8.23
CA VAL A 149 8.55 -10.93 -7.79
C VAL A 149 9.41 -12.18 -7.99
N ARG A 150 8.97 -13.34 -7.49
CA ARG A 150 9.71 -14.62 -7.63
C ARG A 150 9.95 -15.02 -9.09
N LYS A 151 8.91 -14.92 -9.93
CA LYS A 151 9.02 -15.23 -11.36
C LYS A 151 9.99 -14.27 -12.07
N GLY A 152 9.91 -12.98 -11.77
CA GLY A 152 10.70 -11.95 -12.43
C GLY A 152 12.20 -12.04 -12.11
N ILE A 153 12.56 -12.50 -10.92
CA ILE A 153 13.97 -12.76 -10.53
C ILE A 153 14.51 -14.11 -11.03
N ARG A 154 13.70 -14.87 -11.78
CA ARG A 154 14.04 -16.20 -12.32
C ARG A 154 14.52 -17.19 -11.25
N LEU A 155 13.86 -17.18 -10.09
CA LEU A 155 13.95 -18.27 -9.11
C LEU A 155 13.01 -19.41 -9.48
#